data_AF-A0A3M2LJT2-F1
#
_entry.id   AF-A0A3M2LJT2-F1
#
_cell.length_a   1.000
_cell.length_b   1.000
_cell.length_c   1.000
_cell.angle_alpha   90.00
_cell.angle_beta   90.00
_cell.angle_gamma   90.00
#
_symmetry.space_group_name_H-M   'P 1'
#
loop_
_entity.id
_entity.type
_entity.pdbx_description
1 polymer ?
#
loop_
_entity_poly.entity_id
_entity_poly.type
_entity_poly.pdbx_seq_one_letter_code
_entity_poly.pdbx_strand_id
1 'polypeptide(L)'
;MTSTNPAGPDPAARPKRRTFSPEYKLRIVAEYDAAPKNEKGAVLRRERLYHSHVKEWRAARDAGALEKLTERAGWFAQNFSEGFLLDIVLSGKIRLPAGDGAATFVDAEDIAAVAVAALTEDRHVGEVYELSGPRAYTLAEVAGLISEASGRELRYVPLEHDEFVAEMVNEGWPKADAEDFADTVGAIRRGLDSHVSDGVPRALGRQPRDFSLFVKEAAAAGTWRG
;
A
#
# COMPACT_ATOMS: atom_id res chain seq x y z
N MET A 1 -43.16 47.13 45.26
CA MET A 1 -43.04 46.93 43.81
C MET A 1 -41.82 46.06 43.57
N THR A 2 -42.02 44.76 43.37
CA THR A 2 -40.96 43.80 43.02
C THR A 2 -41.38 43.17 41.70
N SER A 3 -40.59 43.43 40.67
CA SER A 3 -40.85 43.10 39.28
C SER A 3 -40.39 41.67 38.99
N THR A 4 -41.30 40.81 38.53
CA THR A 4 -40.98 39.47 38.03
C THR A 4 -40.70 39.56 36.54
N ASN A 5 -39.47 39.27 36.12
CA ASN A 5 -39.08 39.23 34.70
C ASN A 5 -39.42 37.83 34.13
N PRO A 6 -40.12 37.69 33.00
CA PRO A 6 -40.43 36.37 32.44
C PRO A 6 -39.20 35.77 31.74
N ALA A 7 -38.97 34.48 31.98
CA ALA A 7 -37.92 33.70 31.33
C ALA A 7 -38.09 33.73 29.80
N GLY A 8 -37.01 34.07 29.09
CA GLY A 8 -36.94 33.99 27.63
C GLY A 8 -37.03 32.56 27.11
N PRO A 9 -37.37 32.36 25.83
CA PRO A 9 -37.61 31.03 25.27
C PRO A 9 -36.35 30.17 25.29
N ASP A 10 -36.55 28.88 25.58
CA ASP A 10 -35.55 27.81 25.60
C ASP A 10 -34.76 27.77 24.27
N PRO A 11 -33.41 27.75 24.28
CA PRO A 11 -32.63 27.70 23.05
C PRO A 11 -32.94 26.44 22.23
N ALA A 12 -33.31 26.64 20.97
CA ALA A 12 -33.64 25.59 20.02
C ALA A 12 -32.55 24.49 19.97
N ALA A 13 -32.99 23.23 19.99
CA ALA A 13 -32.11 22.06 19.94
C ALA A 13 -31.16 22.13 18.73
N ARG A 14 -29.85 21.95 18.98
CA ARG A 14 -28.83 21.91 17.93
C ARG A 14 -29.18 20.84 16.89
N PRO A 15 -29.09 21.13 15.57
CA PRO A 15 -29.45 20.17 14.53
C PRO A 15 -28.51 18.94 14.60
N LYS A 16 -29.10 17.76 14.83
CA LYS A 16 -28.37 16.48 14.78
C LYS A 16 -27.95 16.21 13.33
N ARG A 17 -26.64 16.17 13.09
CA ARG A 17 -26.07 15.82 11.78
C ARG A 17 -26.47 14.37 11.46
N ARG A 18 -27.07 14.14 10.30
CA ARG A 18 -27.44 12.81 9.82
C ARG A 18 -26.19 11.93 9.70
N THR A 19 -26.24 10.73 10.25
CA THR A 19 -25.16 9.72 10.14
C THR A 19 -25.56 8.67 9.10
N PHE A 20 -24.59 8.15 8.35
CA PHE A 20 -24.78 7.15 7.30
C PHE A 20 -23.95 5.91 7.62
N SER A 21 -24.53 4.71 7.53
CA SER A 21 -23.78 3.47 7.73
C SER A 21 -22.83 3.22 6.54
N PRO A 22 -21.73 2.46 6.74
CA PRO A 22 -20.81 2.09 5.66
C PRO A 22 -21.52 1.41 4.48
N GLU A 23 -22.44 0.47 4.75
CA GLU A 23 -23.17 -0.28 3.72
C GLU A 23 -24.06 0.65 2.89
N TYR A 24 -24.71 1.62 3.55
CA TYR A 24 -25.51 2.63 2.86
C TYR A 24 -24.64 3.49 1.93
N LYS A 25 -23.48 3.95 2.43
CA LYS A 25 -22.56 4.79 1.63
C LYS A 25 -22.10 4.04 0.38
N LEU A 26 -21.67 2.79 0.53
CA LEU A 26 -21.19 1.95 -0.57
C LEU A 26 -22.29 1.71 -1.63
N ARG A 27 -23.50 1.37 -1.19
CA ARG A 27 -24.65 1.18 -2.09
C ARG A 27 -24.95 2.43 -2.91
N ILE A 28 -24.95 3.61 -2.28
CA ILE A 28 -25.23 4.87 -2.99
C ILE A 28 -24.10 5.23 -3.96
N VAL A 29 -22.84 5.03 -3.58
CA VAL A 29 -21.71 5.29 -4.48
C VAL A 29 -21.82 4.40 -5.71
N ALA A 30 -22.07 3.10 -5.54
CA ALA A 30 -22.22 2.15 -6.64
C ALA A 30 -23.38 2.54 -7.58
N GLU A 31 -24.56 2.86 -7.02
CA GLU A 31 -25.71 3.29 -7.83
C GLU A 31 -25.44 4.61 -8.58
N TYR A 32 -24.78 5.57 -7.94
CA TYR A 32 -24.43 6.84 -8.56
C TYR A 32 -23.37 6.69 -9.66
N ASP A 33 -22.45 5.74 -9.52
CA ASP A 33 -21.40 5.47 -10.50
C ASP A 33 -21.99 4.81 -11.75
N ALA A 34 -22.86 3.81 -11.58
CA ALA A 34 -23.53 3.08 -12.65
C ALA A 34 -24.61 3.89 -13.40
N ALA A 35 -25.18 4.94 -12.80
CA ALA A 35 -26.24 5.72 -13.43
C ALA A 35 -25.74 6.51 -14.66
N PRO A 36 -26.54 6.60 -15.75
CA PRO A 36 -26.27 7.51 -16.86
C PRO A 36 -26.09 8.96 -16.41
N LYS A 37 -25.29 9.76 -17.14
CA LYS A 37 -24.96 11.15 -16.75
C LYS A 37 -26.20 12.03 -16.48
N ASN A 38 -27.27 11.85 -17.24
CA ASN A 38 -28.55 12.53 -17.09
C ASN A 38 -29.39 12.05 -15.89
N GLU A 39 -29.08 10.87 -15.33
CA GLU A 39 -29.84 10.22 -14.25
C GLU A 39 -29.14 10.31 -12.88
N LYS A 40 -27.84 10.63 -12.84
CA LYS A 40 -27.09 10.85 -11.60
C LYS A 40 -27.76 11.86 -10.65
N GLY A 41 -28.37 12.91 -11.21
CA GLY A 41 -29.12 13.89 -10.43
C GLY A 41 -30.39 13.33 -9.77
N ALA A 42 -31.01 12.29 -10.35
CA ALA A 42 -32.18 11.63 -9.78
C ALA A 42 -31.82 10.81 -8.54
N VAL A 43 -30.69 10.10 -8.57
CA VAL A 43 -30.16 9.35 -7.42
C VAL A 43 -29.95 10.29 -6.22
N LEU A 44 -29.29 11.42 -6.44
CA LEU A 44 -29.05 12.42 -5.39
C LEU A 44 -30.34 13.00 -4.80
N ARG A 45 -31.31 13.35 -5.66
CA ARG A 45 -32.60 13.89 -5.21
C ARG A 45 -33.39 12.88 -4.39
N ARG A 46 -33.41 11.61 -4.82
CA ARG A 46 -34.14 10.53 -4.13
C ARG A 46 -33.60 10.30 -2.71
N GLU A 47 -32.28 10.29 -2.56
CA GLU A 47 -31.62 10.01 -1.28
C GLU A 47 -31.43 11.26 -0.39
N ARG A 48 -31.81 12.44 -0.93
CA ARG A 48 -31.56 13.77 -0.36
C ARG A 48 -30.08 13.98 -0.04
N LEU A 49 -29.24 13.65 -1.00
CA LEU A 49 -27.79 13.75 -0.91
C LEU A 49 -27.26 14.84 -1.83
N TYR A 50 -26.11 15.38 -1.45
CA TYR A 50 -25.36 16.32 -2.27
C TYR A 50 -24.22 15.58 -2.96
N HIS A 51 -23.78 16.12 -4.10
CA HIS A 51 -22.64 15.57 -4.83
C HIS A 51 -21.38 15.40 -3.96
N SER A 52 -21.18 16.27 -2.96
CA SER A 52 -20.07 16.16 -2.01
C SER A 52 -20.09 14.87 -1.19
N HIS A 53 -21.27 14.36 -0.82
CA HIS A 53 -21.38 13.10 -0.07
C HIS A 53 -20.86 11.94 -0.89
N VAL A 54 -21.30 11.85 -2.16
CA VAL A 54 -20.83 10.78 -3.05
C VAL A 54 -19.34 10.91 -3.32
N LYS A 55 -18.83 12.13 -3.53
CA LYS A 55 -17.40 12.36 -3.72
C LYS A 55 -16.58 11.92 -2.50
N GLU A 56 -17.00 12.30 -1.30
CA GLU A 56 -16.32 11.96 -0.05
C GLU A 56 -16.38 10.45 0.23
N TRP A 57 -17.54 9.82 0.02
CA TRP A 57 -17.69 8.38 0.25
C TRP A 57 -16.98 7.54 -0.79
N ARG A 58 -16.91 8.02 -2.03
CA ARG A 58 -16.07 7.41 -3.06
C ARG A 58 -14.61 7.48 -2.61
N ALA A 59 -14.10 8.66 -2.25
CA ALA A 59 -12.74 8.80 -1.75
C ALA A 59 -12.44 7.91 -0.52
N ALA A 60 -13.39 7.78 0.41
CA ALA A 60 -13.23 6.91 1.58
C ALA A 60 -13.25 5.41 1.23
N ARG A 61 -14.13 4.99 0.31
CA ARG A 61 -14.14 3.62 -0.25
C ARG A 61 -12.80 3.33 -0.92
N ASP A 62 -12.35 4.28 -1.72
CA ASP A 62 -11.17 4.19 -2.55
C ASP A 62 -9.89 4.10 -1.69
N ALA A 63 -9.80 4.92 -0.65
CA ALA A 63 -8.73 4.85 0.35
C ALA A 63 -8.71 3.50 1.08
N GLY A 64 -9.87 3.00 1.51
CA GLY A 64 -9.96 1.68 2.14
C GLY A 64 -9.67 0.51 1.18
N ALA A 65 -9.90 0.67 -0.12
CA ALA A 65 -9.48 -0.29 -1.14
C ALA A 65 -7.96 -0.27 -1.31
N LEU A 66 -7.34 0.91 -1.32
CA LEU A 66 -5.90 1.06 -1.40
C LEU A 66 -5.18 0.46 -0.18
N GLU A 67 -5.67 0.74 1.03
CA GLU A 67 -5.15 0.17 2.28
C GLU A 67 -5.15 -1.37 2.24
N LYS A 68 -6.28 -1.96 1.82
CA LYS A 68 -6.40 -3.42 1.66
C LYS A 68 -5.49 -4.01 0.59
N LEU A 69 -5.21 -3.26 -0.49
CA LEU A 69 -4.27 -3.69 -1.52
C LEU A 69 -2.83 -3.65 -0.99
N THR A 70 -2.47 -2.63 -0.18
CA THR A 70 -1.15 -2.51 0.42
C THR A 70 -0.90 -3.54 1.53
N GLU A 71 -1.90 -3.89 2.34
CA GLU A 71 -1.79 -4.98 3.34
C GLU A 71 -1.58 -6.36 2.71
N ARG A 72 -1.95 -6.52 1.43
CA ARG A 72 -1.84 -7.77 0.66
C ARG A 72 -0.79 -7.71 -0.45
N ALA A 73 -0.06 -6.62 -0.51
CA ALA A 73 1.15 -6.55 -1.28
C ALA A 73 2.26 -7.09 -0.38
N GLY A 74 3.06 -8.02 -0.91
CA GLY A 74 4.27 -8.49 -0.23
C GLY A 74 5.31 -7.39 -0.14
N TRP A 75 6.56 -7.70 -0.52
CA TRP A 75 7.61 -6.68 -0.54
C TRP A 75 7.45 -5.72 -1.72
N PHE A 76 7.75 -4.43 -1.52
CA PHE A 76 7.72 -3.44 -2.60
C PHE A 76 9.10 -3.36 -3.25
N ALA A 77 9.15 -3.26 -4.58
CA ALA A 77 10.41 -3.01 -5.28
C ALA A 77 11.07 -1.71 -4.79
N GLN A 78 10.25 -0.68 -4.53
CA GLN A 78 10.65 0.64 -4.06
C GLN A 78 11.36 0.63 -2.69
N ASN A 79 11.24 -0.46 -1.92
CA ASN A 79 12.02 -0.59 -0.69
C ASN A 79 13.53 -0.47 -0.96
N PHE A 80 14.02 -0.86 -2.14
CA PHE A 80 15.46 -0.72 -2.47
C PHE A 80 15.85 0.67 -2.99
N SER A 81 14.90 1.55 -3.28
CA SER A 81 15.15 2.93 -3.76
C SER A 81 14.87 4.00 -2.71
N GLU A 82 14.25 3.64 -1.58
CA GLU A 82 13.74 4.57 -0.58
C GLU A 82 13.90 4.03 0.84
N GLY A 83 13.86 4.92 1.83
CA GLY A 83 13.85 4.55 3.25
C GLY A 83 15.07 3.74 3.70
N PHE A 84 14.86 2.87 4.68
CA PHE A 84 15.94 2.12 5.36
C PHE A 84 16.78 1.24 4.43
N LEU A 85 16.15 0.57 3.46
CA LEU A 85 16.85 -0.34 2.57
C LEU A 85 17.67 0.39 1.50
N LEU A 86 17.33 1.64 1.16
CA LEU A 86 18.20 2.50 0.36
C LEU A 86 19.56 2.72 1.05
N ASP A 87 19.56 3.07 2.34
CA ASP A 87 20.80 3.32 3.09
C ASP A 87 21.69 2.07 3.13
N ILE A 88 21.08 0.90 3.31
CA ILE A 88 21.74 -0.40 3.20
C ILE A 88 22.33 -0.62 1.81
N VAL A 89 21.58 -0.36 0.74
CA VAL A 89 22.07 -0.48 -0.65
C VAL A 89 23.25 0.47 -0.88
N LEU A 90 23.15 1.72 -0.41
CA LEU A 90 24.20 2.73 -0.55
C LEU A 90 25.47 2.36 0.23
N SER A 91 25.37 1.59 1.32
CA SER A 91 26.53 1.05 2.07
C SER A 91 27.35 0.01 1.27
N GLY A 92 26.80 -0.55 0.19
CA GLY A 92 27.44 -1.57 -0.65
C GLY A 92 27.27 -3.01 -0.13
N LYS A 93 26.59 -3.22 1.01
CA LYS A 93 26.29 -4.56 1.53
C LYS A 93 24.85 -4.63 2.04
N ILE A 94 24.05 -5.53 1.46
CA ILE A 94 22.74 -5.88 2.02
C ILE A 94 22.96 -6.89 3.14
N ARG A 95 22.82 -6.46 4.40
CA ARG A 95 22.97 -7.30 5.59
C ARG A 95 21.61 -7.56 6.22
N LEU A 96 21.01 -8.70 5.93
CA LEU A 96 19.63 -9.02 6.34
C LEU A 96 19.47 -10.50 6.71
N PRO A 97 18.57 -10.86 7.65
CA PRO A 97 18.40 -12.23 8.13
C PRO A 97 17.59 -13.16 7.21
N ALA A 98 17.60 -12.91 5.89
CA ALA A 98 16.81 -13.65 4.90
C ALA A 98 17.44 -14.98 4.42
N GLY A 99 18.71 -15.25 4.73
CA GLY A 99 19.41 -16.45 4.24
C GLY A 99 19.32 -16.59 2.72
N ASP A 100 19.21 -17.82 2.22
CA ASP A 100 19.03 -18.12 0.79
C ASP A 100 17.56 -18.08 0.34
N GLY A 101 16.68 -17.54 1.18
CA GLY A 101 15.25 -17.41 0.88
C GLY A 101 14.96 -16.45 -0.27
N ALA A 102 13.84 -16.66 -0.94
CA ALA A 102 13.37 -15.80 -2.03
C ALA A 102 12.04 -15.14 -1.66
N ALA A 103 11.85 -13.91 -2.13
CA ALA A 103 10.63 -13.14 -1.96
C ALA A 103 10.13 -12.57 -3.29
N THR A 104 8.82 -12.38 -3.43
CA THR A 104 8.28 -11.59 -4.54
C THR A 104 8.31 -10.11 -4.21
N PHE A 105 8.59 -9.30 -5.24
CA PHE A 105 8.63 -7.84 -5.13
C PHE A 105 7.64 -7.23 -6.12
N VAL A 106 6.58 -6.61 -5.62
CA VAL A 106 5.61 -5.89 -6.46
C VAL A 106 6.06 -4.46 -6.69
N ASP A 107 5.86 -3.96 -7.90
CA ASP A 107 6.12 -2.55 -8.23
C ASP A 107 4.96 -1.67 -7.76
N ALA A 108 5.24 -0.57 -7.07
CA ALA A 108 4.22 0.41 -6.67
C ALA A 108 3.39 0.94 -7.85
N GLU A 109 3.94 0.98 -9.07
CA GLU A 109 3.19 1.33 -10.28
C GLU A 109 2.08 0.31 -10.60
N ASP A 110 2.30 -0.98 -10.31
CA ASP A 110 1.26 -1.99 -10.45
C ASP A 110 0.21 -1.87 -9.35
N ILE A 111 0.60 -1.60 -8.11
CA ILE A 111 -0.35 -1.34 -7.01
C ILE A 111 -1.24 -0.15 -7.37
N ALA A 112 -0.64 0.94 -7.84
CA ALA A 112 -1.36 2.15 -8.26
C ALA A 112 -2.30 1.85 -9.43
N ALA A 113 -1.85 1.10 -10.44
CA ALA A 113 -2.70 0.72 -11.57
C ALA A 113 -3.87 -0.18 -11.14
N VAL A 114 -3.65 -1.16 -10.26
CA VAL A 114 -4.71 -2.02 -9.70
C VAL A 114 -5.71 -1.21 -8.91
N ALA A 115 -5.23 -0.27 -8.07
CA ALA A 115 -6.09 0.64 -7.36
C ALA A 115 -6.95 1.43 -8.36
N VAL A 116 -6.34 2.13 -9.32
CA VAL A 116 -7.07 2.91 -10.34
C VAL A 116 -8.14 2.07 -11.04
N ALA A 117 -7.81 0.86 -11.50
CA ALA A 117 -8.77 -0.05 -12.12
C ALA A 117 -9.93 -0.37 -11.15
N ALA A 118 -9.61 -0.77 -9.91
CA ALA A 118 -10.60 -1.10 -8.89
C ALA A 118 -11.54 0.04 -8.52
N LEU A 119 -11.08 1.30 -8.62
CA LEU A 119 -11.89 2.48 -8.33
C LEU A 119 -12.78 2.92 -9.50
N THR A 120 -12.44 2.50 -10.73
CA THR A 120 -13.01 3.05 -11.98
C THR A 120 -13.82 2.04 -12.78
N GLU A 121 -13.70 0.74 -12.50
CA GLU A 121 -14.38 -0.32 -13.26
C GLU A 121 -15.20 -1.26 -12.36
N ASP A 122 -16.47 -1.49 -12.71
CA ASP A 122 -17.40 -2.29 -11.90
C ASP A 122 -16.98 -3.76 -11.72
N ARG A 123 -16.17 -4.30 -12.64
CA ARG A 123 -15.72 -5.70 -12.60
C ARG A 123 -14.87 -6.05 -11.37
N HIS A 124 -14.35 -5.05 -10.65
CA HIS A 124 -13.52 -5.25 -9.46
C HIS A 124 -14.32 -5.18 -8.15
N VAL A 125 -15.63 -4.93 -8.20
CA VAL A 125 -16.47 -4.83 -7.00
C VAL A 125 -16.53 -6.19 -6.30
N GLY A 126 -16.12 -6.21 -5.02
CA GLY A 126 -16.10 -7.42 -4.20
C GLY A 126 -14.89 -8.32 -4.43
N GLU A 127 -14.05 -7.99 -5.41
CA GLU A 127 -12.81 -8.73 -5.68
C GLU A 127 -11.74 -8.40 -4.65
N VAL A 128 -10.88 -9.38 -4.40
CA VAL A 128 -9.73 -9.25 -3.51
C VAL A 128 -8.51 -9.74 -4.28
N TYR A 129 -7.55 -8.85 -4.46
CA TYR A 129 -6.31 -9.13 -5.18
C TYR A 129 -5.14 -9.22 -4.20
N GLU A 130 -4.39 -10.30 -4.29
CA GLU A 130 -3.06 -10.43 -3.70
C GLU A 130 -2.05 -10.01 -4.75
N LEU A 131 -1.10 -9.13 -4.41
CA LEU A 131 -0.23 -8.50 -5.38
C LEU A 131 1.23 -8.91 -5.17
N SER A 132 1.86 -9.35 -6.25
CA SER A 132 3.24 -9.78 -6.29
C SER A 132 3.88 -9.41 -7.64
N GLY A 133 5.22 -9.45 -7.70
CA GLY A 133 5.95 -9.46 -8.96
C GLY A 133 5.80 -10.78 -9.72
N PRO A 134 6.27 -10.87 -10.98
CA PRO A 134 6.04 -12.05 -11.83
C PRO A 134 6.87 -13.28 -11.40
N ARG A 135 7.84 -13.11 -10.50
CA ARG A 135 8.69 -14.16 -9.94
C ARG A 135 9.30 -13.72 -8.62
N ALA A 136 9.78 -14.68 -7.84
CA ALA A 136 10.54 -14.42 -6.62
C ALA A 136 12.04 -14.23 -6.92
N TYR A 137 12.72 -13.49 -6.06
CA TYR A 137 14.16 -13.26 -6.08
C TYR A 137 14.76 -13.49 -4.70
N THR A 138 15.95 -14.09 -4.66
CA THR A 138 16.82 -14.06 -3.49
C THR A 138 17.44 -12.66 -3.31
N LEU A 139 17.83 -12.30 -2.09
CA LEU A 139 18.54 -11.03 -1.87
C LEU A 139 19.91 -10.98 -2.57
N ALA A 140 20.53 -12.13 -2.85
CA ALA A 140 21.74 -12.21 -3.67
C ALA A 140 21.47 -11.82 -5.13
N GLU A 141 20.36 -12.28 -5.72
CA GLU A 141 19.95 -11.88 -7.07
C GLU A 141 19.56 -10.40 -7.12
N VAL A 142 18.83 -9.90 -6.11
CA VAL A 142 18.49 -8.47 -5.98
C VAL A 142 19.77 -7.62 -5.95
N ALA A 143 20.74 -8.00 -5.10
CA ALA A 143 22.03 -7.32 -5.02
C ALA A 143 22.77 -7.34 -6.37
N GLY A 144 22.75 -8.48 -7.06
CA GLY A 144 23.37 -8.64 -8.38
C GLY A 144 22.74 -7.73 -9.45
N LEU A 145 21.41 -7.66 -9.52
CA LEU A 145 20.70 -6.80 -10.46
C LEU A 145 20.99 -5.31 -10.22
N ILE A 146 20.94 -4.87 -8.96
CA ILE A 146 21.24 -3.48 -8.60
C ILE A 146 22.72 -3.16 -8.87
N SER A 147 23.63 -4.10 -8.56
CA SER A 147 25.06 -3.97 -8.82
C SER A 147 25.34 -3.75 -10.32
N GLU A 148 24.76 -4.60 -11.18
CA GLU A 148 24.89 -4.49 -12.63
C GLU A 148 24.35 -3.16 -13.17
N ALA A 149 23.13 -2.78 -12.76
CA ALA A 149 22.48 -1.59 -13.28
C ALA A 149 23.11 -0.27 -12.78
N SER A 150 23.59 -0.24 -11.53
CA SER A 150 24.23 0.94 -10.95
C SER A 150 25.71 1.07 -11.29
N GLY A 151 26.36 -0.02 -11.74
CA GLY A 151 27.81 -0.08 -11.93
C GLY A 151 28.62 -0.03 -10.62
N ARG A 152 27.96 -0.23 -9.48
CA ARG A 152 28.58 -0.24 -8.15
C ARG A 152 28.60 -1.65 -7.59
N GLU A 153 29.65 -1.99 -6.86
CA GLU A 153 29.68 -3.26 -6.17
C GLU A 153 28.67 -3.28 -5.02
N LEU A 154 27.69 -4.18 -5.11
CA LEU A 154 26.73 -4.49 -4.07
C LEU A 154 26.67 -6.00 -3.86
N ARG A 155 26.75 -6.43 -2.60
CA ARG A 155 26.68 -7.86 -2.24
C ARG A 155 25.67 -8.10 -1.14
N TYR A 156 25.01 -9.25 -1.18
CA TYR A 156 24.22 -9.74 -0.06
C TYR A 156 25.12 -10.50 0.93
N VAL A 157 24.98 -10.21 2.22
CA VAL A 157 25.65 -10.90 3.32
C VAL A 157 24.56 -11.37 4.29
N PRO A 158 24.23 -12.67 4.32
CA PRO A 158 23.22 -13.17 5.23
C PRO A 158 23.68 -13.06 6.67
N LEU A 159 22.78 -12.64 7.55
CA LEU A 159 22.98 -12.64 9.00
C LEU A 159 22.04 -13.65 9.67
N GLU A 160 22.45 -14.16 10.82
CA GLU A 160 21.51 -14.84 11.70
C GLU A 160 20.63 -13.82 12.44
N HIS A 161 19.45 -14.26 12.89
CA HIS A 161 18.45 -13.39 13.51
C HIS A 161 19.04 -12.53 14.64
N ASP A 162 19.69 -13.18 15.62
CA ASP A 162 20.23 -12.49 16.79
C ASP A 162 21.42 -11.58 16.46
N GLU A 163 22.17 -11.89 15.40
CA GLU A 163 23.26 -11.04 14.90
C GLU A 163 22.68 -9.74 14.32
N PHE A 164 21.64 -9.83 13.49
CA PHE A 164 20.98 -8.64 12.95
C PHE A 164 20.36 -7.78 14.06
N VAL A 165 19.66 -8.38 15.02
CA VAL A 165 19.07 -7.64 16.15
C VAL A 165 20.15 -6.91 16.94
N ALA A 166 21.28 -7.56 17.23
CA ALA A 166 22.40 -6.93 17.93
C ALA A 166 23.00 -5.76 17.14
N GLU A 167 23.14 -5.87 15.82
CA GLU A 167 23.60 -4.77 14.96
C GLU A 167 22.66 -3.57 15.02
N MET A 168 21.36 -3.76 14.83
CA MET A 168 20.38 -2.66 14.83
C MET A 168 20.30 -1.96 16.19
N VAL A 169 20.35 -2.72 17.30
CA VAL A 169 20.37 -2.13 18.65
C VAL A 169 21.63 -1.29 18.86
N ASN A 170 22.79 -1.73 18.37
CA ASN A 170 24.03 -0.94 18.43
C ASN A 170 23.95 0.33 17.58
N GLU A 171 23.15 0.33 16.51
CA GLU A 171 22.84 1.50 15.69
C GLU A 171 21.76 2.42 16.30
N GLY A 172 21.21 2.04 17.46
CA GLY A 172 20.29 2.86 18.24
C GLY A 172 18.81 2.50 18.09
N TRP A 173 18.48 1.40 17.40
CA TRP A 173 17.11 0.91 17.33
C TRP A 173 16.63 0.40 18.69
N PRO A 174 15.35 0.63 19.06
CA PRO A 174 14.72 -0.11 20.13
C PRO A 174 14.78 -1.61 19.83
N LYS A 175 15.13 -2.42 20.83
CA LYS A 175 15.30 -3.87 20.65
C LYS A 175 14.05 -4.54 20.08
N ALA A 176 12.86 -4.16 20.55
CA ALA A 176 11.59 -4.71 20.07
C ALA A 176 11.40 -4.44 18.57
N ASP A 177 11.67 -3.22 18.10
CA ASP A 177 11.54 -2.86 16.69
C ASP A 177 12.54 -3.64 15.81
N ALA A 178 13.76 -3.87 16.33
CA ALA A 178 14.76 -4.68 15.66
C ALA A 178 14.36 -6.16 15.57
N GLU A 179 13.78 -6.73 16.64
CA GLU A 179 13.24 -8.10 16.66
C GLU A 179 12.07 -8.24 15.68
N ASP A 180 11.10 -7.32 15.69
CA ASP A 180 9.94 -7.34 14.79
C ASP A 180 10.36 -7.28 13.31
N PHE A 181 11.33 -6.42 12.98
CA PHE A 181 11.86 -6.36 11.63
C PHE A 181 12.65 -7.62 11.25
N ALA A 182 13.46 -8.16 12.17
CA ALA A 182 14.21 -9.39 11.96
C ALA A 182 13.28 -10.59 11.70
N ASP A 183 12.18 -10.69 12.43
CA ASP A 183 11.16 -11.72 12.25
C ASP A 183 10.42 -11.60 10.92
N THR A 184 10.11 -10.36 10.52
CA THR A 184 9.50 -10.05 9.23
C THR A 184 10.41 -10.49 8.08
N VAL A 185 11.68 -10.07 8.09
CA VAL A 185 12.66 -10.49 7.07
C VAL A 185 12.98 -11.99 7.16
N GLY A 186 12.94 -12.57 8.36
CA GLY A 186 13.11 -14.01 8.59
C GLY A 186 12.02 -14.87 7.93
N ALA A 187 10.86 -14.31 7.58
CA ALA A 187 9.85 -15.01 6.79
C ALA A 187 10.36 -15.39 5.39
N ILE A 188 11.19 -14.54 4.77
CA ILE A 188 11.86 -14.81 3.49
C ILE A 188 12.72 -16.06 3.61
N ARG A 189 13.55 -16.16 4.66
CA ARG A 189 14.41 -17.33 4.93
C ARG A 189 13.60 -18.63 5.02
N ARG A 190 12.41 -18.56 5.60
CA ARG A 190 11.48 -19.69 5.76
C ARG A 190 10.70 -20.00 4.47
N GLY A 191 10.91 -19.25 3.38
CA GLY A 191 10.25 -19.43 2.09
C GLY A 191 8.80 -18.93 2.04
N LEU A 192 8.35 -18.20 3.05
CA LEU A 192 6.96 -17.78 3.20
C LEU A 192 6.56 -16.64 2.24
N ASP A 193 7.53 -15.92 1.70
CA ASP A 193 7.30 -14.74 0.84
C ASP A 193 7.51 -15.01 -0.66
N SER A 194 7.75 -16.28 -1.03
CA SER A 194 8.07 -16.67 -2.41
C SER A 194 6.85 -16.85 -3.32
N HIS A 195 5.64 -16.71 -2.78
CA HIS A 195 4.40 -16.95 -3.53
C HIS A 195 4.20 -15.89 -4.63
N VAL A 196 4.08 -16.36 -5.87
CA VAL A 196 3.68 -15.55 -7.03
C VAL A 196 2.17 -15.62 -7.18
N SER A 197 1.51 -14.49 -6.99
CA SER A 197 0.07 -14.30 -7.10
C SER A 197 -0.37 -13.89 -8.51
N ASP A 198 -1.66 -14.04 -8.80
CA ASP A 198 -2.28 -13.67 -10.08
C ASP A 198 -3.10 -12.37 -10.02
N GLY A 199 -2.97 -11.60 -8.93
CA GLY A 199 -3.81 -10.41 -8.70
C GLY A 199 -3.61 -9.31 -9.73
N VAL A 200 -2.36 -9.02 -10.13
CA VAL A 200 -2.08 -8.02 -11.19
C VAL A 200 -2.64 -8.49 -12.55
N PRO A 201 -2.39 -9.72 -13.03
CA PRO A 201 -3.04 -10.25 -14.23
C PRO A 201 -4.57 -10.19 -14.21
N ARG A 202 -5.19 -10.55 -13.09
CA ARG A 202 -6.66 -10.51 -12.95
C ARG A 202 -7.22 -9.10 -12.96
N ALA A 203 -6.56 -8.17 -12.27
CA ALA A 203 -7.02 -6.79 -12.19
C ALA A 203 -6.75 -5.99 -13.47
N LEU A 204 -5.60 -6.20 -14.13
CA LEU A 204 -5.14 -5.33 -15.23
C LEU A 204 -5.15 -5.99 -16.60
N GLY A 205 -5.29 -7.31 -16.68
CA GLY A 205 -5.21 -8.06 -17.96
C GLY A 205 -3.80 -8.08 -18.57
N ARG A 206 -2.76 -7.77 -17.76
CA ARG A 206 -1.34 -7.82 -18.17
C ARG A 206 -0.49 -8.40 -17.04
N GLN A 207 0.71 -8.86 -17.38
CA GLN A 207 1.68 -9.30 -16.37
C GLN A 207 2.16 -8.12 -15.50
N PRO A 208 2.53 -8.38 -14.23
CA PRO A 208 3.17 -7.39 -13.39
C PRO A 208 4.56 -7.03 -13.92
N ARG A 209 5.01 -5.84 -13.57
CA ARG A 209 6.34 -5.32 -13.85
C ARG A 209 7.35 -6.17 -13.08
N ASP A 210 8.37 -6.63 -13.79
CA ASP A 210 9.43 -7.41 -13.20
C ASP A 210 10.40 -6.49 -12.43
N PHE A 211 10.95 -6.98 -11.30
CA PHE A 211 11.90 -6.23 -10.48
C PHE A 211 13.09 -5.68 -11.28
N SER A 212 13.57 -6.41 -12.31
CA SER A 212 14.66 -5.93 -13.17
C SER A 212 14.32 -4.68 -13.98
N LEU A 213 13.03 -4.44 -14.29
CA LEU A 213 12.58 -3.21 -14.94
C LEU A 213 12.68 -2.03 -13.98
N PHE A 214 12.14 -2.18 -12.76
CA PHE A 214 12.29 -1.20 -11.68
C PHE A 214 13.77 -0.85 -11.44
N VAL A 215 14.64 -1.86 -11.36
CA VAL A 215 16.08 -1.65 -11.14
C VAL A 215 16.71 -0.80 -12.25
N LYS A 216 16.38 -1.07 -13.52
CA LYS A 216 16.90 -0.29 -14.65
C LYS A 216 16.43 1.17 -14.59
N GLU A 217 15.16 1.39 -14.26
CA GLU A 217 14.58 2.73 -14.18
C GLU A 217 15.17 3.53 -13.00
N ALA A 218 15.29 2.93 -11.82
CA ALA A 218 15.89 3.55 -10.64
C ALA A 218 17.38 3.89 -10.87
N ALA A 219 18.14 2.99 -11.50
CA ALA A 219 19.53 3.28 -11.87
C ALA A 219 19.65 4.43 -12.87
N ALA A 220 18.77 4.48 -13.89
CA ALA A 220 18.72 5.56 -14.87
C ALA A 220 18.35 6.91 -14.22
N ALA A 221 17.47 6.90 -13.22
CA ALA A 221 17.10 8.07 -12.41
C ALA A 221 18.23 8.51 -11.46
N GLY A 222 19.27 7.70 -11.28
CA GLY A 222 20.42 8.01 -10.43
C GLY A 222 20.21 7.72 -8.95
N THR A 223 19.19 6.93 -8.59
CA THR A 223 18.84 6.60 -7.19
C THR A 223 20.02 6.09 -6.37
N TRP A 224 20.89 5.29 -6.97
CA TRP A 224 22.04 4.68 -6.29
C TRP A 224 23.38 5.33 -6.61
N ARG A 225 23.38 6.56 -7.15
CA ARG A 225 24.61 7.34 -7.34
C ARG A 225 25.05 7.90 -5.99
N GLY A 226 26.22 7.45 -5.52
CA GLY A 226 26.92 8.02 -4.37
C GLY A 226 27.77 9.22 -4.75
#